data_AF-A0A6C0IRJ0-F1
#
_entry.id   AF-A0A6C0IRJ0-F1
#
_cell.length_a   1.000
_cell.length_b   1.000
_cell.length_c   1.000
_cell.angle_alpha   90.00
_cell.angle_beta   90.00
_cell.angle_gamma   90.00
#
_symmetry.space_group_name_H-M   'P 1'
#
loop_
_entity.id
_entity.type
_entity.pdbx_description
1 polymer ?
#
loop_
_entity_poly.entity_id
_entity_poly.type
_entity_poly.pdbx_seq_one_letter_code
_entity_poly.pdbx_strand_id
1 'polypeptide(L)'
;MLQYTTMISEDNQKHIDRFKLSIPHPSYIAGFIDGDGCVFIRKIKDGYQSGITITQARTNILQVIRYHFGGSITTMTNRNNKISNIIDENNHYHKYTQRNQYSLTIRSNEYLVLLKYIKNKFVIKNGQINCLNHFLQIINLQNKHNEKEDLHKKCSEYNKKTLSNIINYENINIEYIAGLFDAEGCFYICSEKLSKFYISITQKNNPSVLAYISKILGFGNINCEQKFKIYKQSDCLKFIRLIKEHLIVKYNQAEAFENFLITNDLNDKNKMYEICNKEKHEIEIFNDLNQNENGKEGYIESLRLIMLKENICKEILMKQVYREKSEKMKGEGNHNFGKAFSQETKKKMSISIREAKGRVSNDIILNIRKMIREGYKNIEIQEKFNLPRHTITRIKNGEIVCNDEQKKEKCSLTQVEINLSKRKIQTDEIITVIEKLNEKWKPTDILDYLIKLRNANNVLNNLTIDIIKNIKRNLMNNKNVIYETELTKEKYEYYLGIINEFNKKTV
;
A
#
# COMPACT_ATOMS: atom_id res chain seq x y z
N MET A 1 1.66 -8.71 36.67
CA MET A 1 0.23 -8.85 36.97
C MET A 1 -0.53 -8.48 35.70
N LEU A 2 -0.97 -9.48 34.93
CA LEU A 2 -1.78 -9.24 33.72
C LEU A 2 -3.15 -8.74 34.18
N GLN A 3 -3.52 -7.50 33.81
CA GLN A 3 -4.89 -7.00 33.98
C GLN A 3 -5.78 -7.75 32.99
N TYR A 4 -6.49 -8.78 33.47
CA TYR A 4 -7.57 -9.39 32.71
C TYR A 4 -8.64 -8.32 32.47
N THR A 5 -8.96 -8.08 31.20
CA THR A 5 -10.04 -7.17 30.82
C THR A 5 -11.35 -7.77 31.32
N THR A 6 -12.04 -7.06 32.22
CA THR A 6 -13.22 -7.61 32.89
C THR A 6 -14.50 -7.46 32.07
N MET A 7 -14.54 -6.56 31.08
CA MET A 7 -15.71 -6.32 30.24
C MET A 7 -15.49 -6.69 28.76
N ILE A 8 -16.47 -7.36 28.16
CA ILE A 8 -16.49 -7.74 26.72
C ILE A 8 -16.29 -6.51 25.81
N SER A 9 -16.79 -5.34 26.20
CA SER A 9 -16.62 -4.10 25.43
C SER A 9 -15.16 -3.64 25.35
N GLU A 10 -14.42 -3.77 26.44
CA GLU A 10 -12.99 -3.42 26.49
C GLU A 10 -12.15 -4.40 25.65
N ASP A 11 -12.50 -5.69 25.69
CA ASP A 11 -11.90 -6.71 24.82
C ASP A 11 -12.12 -6.40 23.34
N ASN A 12 -13.36 -6.11 22.96
CA ASN A 12 -13.71 -5.72 21.60
C ASN A 12 -12.87 -4.52 21.14
N GLN A 13 -12.72 -3.50 21.99
CA GLN A 13 -11.92 -2.31 21.68
C GLN A 13 -10.44 -2.66 21.50
N LYS A 14 -9.85 -3.45 22.41
CA LYS A 14 -8.46 -3.91 22.30
C LYS A 14 -8.20 -4.64 20.99
N HIS A 15 -9.09 -5.53 20.58
CA HIS A 15 -8.95 -6.26 19.32
C HIS A 15 -9.13 -5.35 18.10
N ILE A 16 -10.05 -4.39 18.13
CA ILE A 16 -10.17 -3.38 17.06
C ILE A 16 -8.88 -2.59 16.94
N ASP A 17 -8.34 -2.09 18.05
CA ASP A 17 -7.09 -1.31 18.04
C ASP A 17 -5.90 -2.14 17.54
N ARG A 18 -5.82 -3.40 17.97
CA ARG A 18 -4.81 -4.37 17.51
C ARG A 18 -4.83 -4.56 16.00
N PHE A 19 -6.02 -4.64 15.39
CA PHE A 19 -6.17 -4.88 13.95
C PHE A 19 -6.45 -3.60 13.16
N LYS A 20 -6.44 -2.42 13.77
CA LYS A 20 -6.73 -1.15 13.10
C LYS A 20 -5.73 -0.84 11.99
N LEU A 21 -4.44 -1.09 12.26
CA LEU A 21 -3.34 -0.83 11.31
C LEU A 21 -2.87 -2.08 10.56
N SER A 22 -3.28 -3.27 11.00
CA SER A 22 -2.90 -4.54 10.38
C SER A 22 -4.11 -5.42 10.18
N ILE A 23 -4.43 -5.72 8.92
CA ILE A 23 -5.53 -6.62 8.55
C ILE A 23 -5.22 -8.04 9.07
N PRO A 24 -6.20 -8.76 9.65
CA PRO A 24 -6.01 -10.18 10.00
C PRO A 24 -5.55 -11.00 8.79
N HIS A 25 -4.68 -11.98 9.02
CA HIS A 25 -4.11 -12.79 7.94
C HIS A 25 -5.21 -13.41 7.04
N PRO A 26 -5.04 -13.44 5.70
CA PRO A 26 -6.12 -13.88 4.81
C PRO A 26 -6.54 -15.34 5.02
N SER A 27 -5.61 -16.22 5.41
CA SER A 27 -5.96 -17.60 5.79
C SER A 27 -6.82 -17.69 7.04
N TYR A 28 -6.61 -16.79 8.02
CA TYR A 28 -7.46 -16.73 9.22
C TYR A 28 -8.89 -16.34 8.85
N ILE A 29 -9.06 -15.28 8.04
CA ILE A 29 -10.39 -14.86 7.58
C ILE A 29 -11.08 -15.97 6.78
N ALA A 30 -10.33 -16.66 5.90
CA ALA A 30 -10.86 -17.79 5.14
C ALA A 30 -11.29 -18.95 6.05
N GLY A 31 -10.49 -19.33 7.05
CA GLY A 31 -10.84 -20.37 8.03
C GLY A 31 -12.07 -20.02 8.87
N PHE A 32 -12.18 -18.76 9.27
CA PHE A 32 -13.35 -18.27 9.99
C PHE A 32 -14.62 -18.30 9.13
N ILE A 33 -14.54 -17.86 7.86
CA ILE A 33 -15.66 -17.94 6.92
C ILE A 33 -15.99 -19.40 6.60
N ASP A 34 -15.02 -20.31 6.53
CA ASP A 34 -15.24 -21.74 6.31
C ASP A 34 -16.03 -22.39 7.45
N GLY A 35 -15.85 -21.94 8.70
CA GLY A 35 -16.71 -22.29 9.83
C GLY A 35 -18.05 -21.54 9.80
N ASP A 36 -18.06 -20.28 10.26
CA ASP A 36 -19.28 -19.51 10.58
C ASP A 36 -19.82 -18.65 9.43
N GLY A 37 -19.11 -18.60 8.30
CA GLY A 37 -19.49 -17.79 7.15
C GLY A 37 -20.48 -18.48 6.19
N CYS A 38 -21.13 -17.67 5.37
CA CYS A 38 -21.99 -18.09 4.28
C CYS A 38 -21.67 -17.26 3.03
N VAL A 39 -21.36 -17.95 1.93
CA VAL A 39 -21.16 -17.33 0.61
C VAL A 39 -22.42 -17.57 -0.20
N PHE A 40 -23.00 -16.52 -0.76
CA PHE A 40 -24.29 -16.63 -1.43
C PHE A 40 -24.36 -15.84 -2.74
N ILE A 41 -25.16 -16.38 -3.64
CA ILE A 41 -25.82 -15.69 -4.74
C ILE A 41 -27.30 -16.02 -4.54
N ARG A 42 -28.18 -15.01 -4.51
CA ARG A 42 -29.61 -15.18 -4.27
C ARG A 42 -30.42 -14.37 -5.27
N LYS A 43 -31.58 -14.91 -5.65
CA LYS A 43 -32.53 -14.21 -6.52
C LYS A 43 -33.32 -13.18 -5.71
N ILE A 44 -33.51 -12.00 -6.28
CA ILE A 44 -34.36 -10.93 -5.76
C ILE A 44 -35.38 -10.55 -6.84
N LYS A 45 -36.38 -9.73 -6.50
CA LYS A 45 -37.49 -9.37 -7.42
C LYS A 45 -36.99 -8.91 -8.80
N ASP A 46 -35.96 -8.05 -8.81
CA ASP A 46 -35.44 -7.42 -10.02
C ASP A 46 -34.03 -7.90 -10.40
N GLY A 47 -33.66 -9.14 -10.03
CA GLY A 47 -32.39 -9.74 -10.45
C GLY A 47 -31.74 -10.61 -9.38
N TYR A 48 -30.48 -10.32 -9.08
CA TYR A 48 -29.66 -11.14 -8.19
C TYR A 48 -28.87 -10.28 -7.21
N GLN A 49 -28.65 -10.84 -6.04
CA GLN A 49 -27.77 -10.27 -5.03
C GLN A 49 -26.76 -11.32 -4.60
N SER A 50 -25.53 -10.90 -4.40
CA SER A 50 -24.44 -11.79 -3.99
C SER A 50 -23.60 -11.14 -2.89
N GLY A 51 -22.91 -11.98 -2.13
CA GLY A 51 -22.08 -11.51 -1.04
C GLY A 51 -21.60 -12.60 -0.10
N ILE A 52 -21.00 -12.14 1.00
CA ILE A 52 -20.53 -12.95 2.11
C ILE A 52 -21.24 -12.46 3.37
N THR A 53 -21.78 -13.40 4.14
CA THR A 53 -22.39 -13.14 5.44
C THR A 53 -21.65 -13.93 6.52
N ILE A 54 -21.40 -13.34 7.67
CA ILE A 54 -20.79 -14.01 8.83
C ILE A 54 -21.68 -13.75 10.03
N THR A 55 -22.05 -14.81 10.75
CA THR A 55 -22.92 -14.70 11.93
C THR A 55 -22.15 -15.11 13.17
N GLN A 56 -22.11 -14.25 14.19
CA GLN A 56 -21.40 -14.53 15.44
C GLN A 56 -22.11 -13.87 16.63
N ALA A 57 -21.97 -14.47 17.81
CA ALA A 57 -22.47 -13.93 19.07
C ALA A 57 -21.54 -12.86 19.65
N ARG A 58 -20.23 -12.99 19.39
CA ARG A 58 -19.19 -12.00 19.70
C ARG A 58 -18.95 -11.05 18.53
N THR A 59 -19.01 -9.73 18.75
CA THR A 59 -18.96 -8.78 17.63
C THR A 59 -17.55 -8.30 17.26
N ASN A 60 -16.52 -8.51 18.09
CA ASN A 60 -15.12 -8.14 17.79
C ASN A 60 -14.69 -8.45 16.35
N ILE A 61 -14.81 -9.70 15.92
CA ILE A 61 -14.42 -10.14 14.57
C ILE A 61 -15.26 -9.48 13.47
N LEU A 62 -16.55 -9.30 13.69
CA LEU A 62 -17.45 -8.66 12.73
C LEU A 62 -17.06 -7.19 12.55
N GLN A 63 -16.73 -6.52 13.65
CA GLN A 63 -16.27 -5.13 13.64
C GLN A 63 -14.90 -5.02 12.93
N VAL A 64 -13.93 -5.90 13.25
CA VAL A 64 -12.62 -5.93 12.58
C VAL A 64 -12.76 -6.15 11.06
N ILE A 65 -13.56 -7.12 10.62
CA ILE A 65 -13.77 -7.37 9.19
C ILE A 65 -14.48 -6.18 8.55
N ARG A 66 -15.51 -5.62 9.20
CA ARG A 66 -16.21 -4.43 8.67
C ARG A 66 -15.29 -3.22 8.52
N TYR A 67 -14.38 -3.02 9.47
CA TYR A 67 -13.41 -1.92 9.44
C TYR A 67 -12.59 -1.95 8.16
N HIS A 68 -12.11 -3.12 7.72
CA HIS A 68 -11.24 -3.24 6.54
C HIS A 68 -11.99 -3.44 5.21
N PHE A 69 -13.16 -4.10 5.25
CA PHE A 69 -13.82 -4.60 4.04
C PHE A 69 -15.22 -4.05 3.81
N GLY A 70 -15.73 -3.19 4.71
CA GLY A 70 -17.06 -2.62 4.60
C GLY A 70 -18.17 -3.60 5.00
N GLY A 71 -19.34 -3.47 4.39
CA GLY A 71 -20.56 -4.16 4.79
C GLY A 71 -21.33 -3.48 5.92
N SER A 72 -22.35 -4.18 6.42
CA SER A 72 -23.21 -3.75 7.52
C SER A 72 -23.39 -4.86 8.55
N ILE A 73 -23.36 -4.51 9.83
CA ILE A 73 -23.67 -5.42 10.94
C ILE A 73 -25.12 -5.19 11.34
N THR A 74 -25.91 -6.25 11.36
CA THR A 74 -27.32 -6.23 11.76
C THR A 74 -27.58 -7.25 12.85
N THR A 75 -28.52 -6.94 13.74
CA THR A 75 -29.06 -7.87 14.74
C THR A 75 -30.11 -8.80 14.11
N MET A 76 -30.13 -10.07 14.51
CA MET A 76 -31.21 -10.98 14.12
C MET A 76 -32.43 -10.79 15.04
N THR A 77 -33.38 -9.96 14.62
CA THR A 77 -34.59 -9.57 15.38
C THR A 77 -35.37 -10.74 15.99
N ASN A 78 -35.50 -11.86 15.28
CA ASN A 78 -36.28 -13.02 15.75
C ASN A 78 -35.60 -13.83 16.87
N ARG A 79 -34.31 -13.62 17.16
CA ARG A 79 -33.55 -14.36 18.19
C ARG A 79 -33.16 -13.52 19.41
N ASN A 80 -33.38 -12.22 19.36
CA ASN A 80 -32.93 -11.24 20.37
C ASN A 80 -34.03 -10.81 21.37
N ASN A 81 -35.19 -11.49 21.39
CA ASN A 81 -36.28 -11.18 22.33
C ASN A 81 -36.04 -11.67 23.78
N LYS A 82 -34.87 -12.26 24.09
CA LYS A 82 -34.51 -12.69 25.44
C LYS A 82 -33.19 -12.07 25.86
N ILE A 83 -33.26 -11.10 26.78
CA ILE A 83 -32.14 -10.23 27.16
C ILE A 83 -31.54 -10.66 28.52
N SER A 84 -32.15 -11.61 29.23
CA SER A 84 -31.66 -12.05 30.54
C SER A 84 -30.62 -13.15 30.41
N ASN A 85 -29.44 -12.90 30.98
CA ASN A 85 -28.49 -13.95 31.29
C ASN A 85 -29.15 -14.96 32.24
N ILE A 86 -28.99 -16.25 31.96
CA ILE A 86 -29.41 -17.32 32.89
C ILE A 86 -28.17 -17.69 33.69
N ILE A 87 -28.25 -17.54 35.00
CA ILE A 87 -27.17 -17.86 35.94
C ILE A 87 -27.56 -19.14 36.70
N ASP A 88 -26.61 -20.04 36.90
CA ASP A 88 -26.79 -21.26 37.70
C ASP A 88 -26.62 -21.01 39.20
N GLU A 89 -26.86 -22.04 40.02
CA GLU A 89 -26.75 -21.97 41.48
C GLU A 89 -25.34 -21.61 41.98
N ASN A 90 -24.32 -21.81 41.13
CA ASN A 90 -22.92 -21.50 41.42
C ASN A 90 -22.49 -20.13 40.87
N ASN A 91 -23.44 -19.28 40.49
CA ASN A 91 -23.20 -17.97 39.90
C ASN A 91 -22.46 -17.99 38.55
N HIS A 92 -22.53 -19.10 37.79
CA HIS A 92 -21.98 -19.20 36.44
C HIS A 92 -23.05 -19.01 35.38
N TYR A 93 -22.66 -18.57 34.18
CA TYR A 93 -23.58 -18.44 33.06
C TYR A 93 -23.97 -19.83 32.54
N HIS A 94 -25.29 -20.07 32.48
CA HIS A 94 -25.85 -21.34 32.07
C HIS A 94 -25.72 -21.54 30.56
N LYS A 95 -25.48 -22.79 30.12
CA LYS A 95 -25.35 -23.16 28.70
C LYS A 95 -26.60 -22.90 27.84
N TYR A 96 -27.75 -22.71 28.48
CA TYR A 96 -29.03 -22.40 27.84
C TYR A 96 -29.30 -20.90 27.72
N THR A 97 -28.36 -20.05 28.14
CA THR A 97 -28.40 -18.62 27.84
C THR A 97 -28.48 -18.43 26.33
N GLN A 98 -29.61 -17.88 25.87
CA GLN A 98 -29.85 -17.64 24.46
C GLN A 98 -29.12 -16.36 24.05
N ARG A 99 -27.91 -16.52 23.49
CA ARG A 99 -27.08 -15.38 23.08
C ARG A 99 -27.66 -14.65 21.88
N ASN A 100 -27.50 -13.32 21.88
CA ASN A 100 -27.73 -12.50 20.71
C ASN A 100 -26.86 -12.99 19.54
N GLN A 101 -27.39 -12.87 18.33
CA GLN A 101 -26.64 -13.14 17.11
C GLN A 101 -26.59 -11.90 16.23
N TYR A 102 -25.37 -11.58 15.82
CA TYR A 102 -25.05 -10.46 14.96
C TYR A 102 -24.58 -11.00 13.63
N SER A 103 -24.98 -10.34 12.55
CA SER A 103 -24.66 -10.76 11.20
C SER A 103 -23.98 -9.63 10.45
N LEU A 104 -22.71 -9.82 10.08
CA LEU A 104 -22.01 -8.97 9.13
C LEU A 104 -22.39 -9.42 7.73
N THR A 105 -22.85 -8.51 6.89
CA THR A 105 -23.14 -8.80 5.48
C THR A 105 -22.39 -7.83 4.58
N ILE A 106 -21.57 -8.37 3.68
CA ILE A 106 -20.78 -7.61 2.69
C ILE A 106 -21.29 -7.96 1.29
N ARG A 107 -21.78 -6.95 0.56
CA ARG A 107 -22.52 -7.11 -0.70
C ARG A 107 -21.90 -6.26 -1.82
N SER A 108 -22.28 -6.61 -3.05
CA SER A 108 -21.97 -5.82 -4.25
C SER A 108 -20.48 -5.50 -4.40
N ASN A 109 -20.13 -4.24 -4.69
CA ASN A 109 -18.73 -3.84 -4.95
C ASN A 109 -17.83 -3.93 -3.72
N GLU A 110 -18.37 -3.99 -2.50
CA GLU A 110 -17.56 -4.00 -1.26
C GLU A 110 -16.87 -5.36 -1.06
N TYR A 111 -17.55 -6.48 -1.34
CA TYR A 111 -16.93 -7.79 -1.15
C TYR A 111 -15.84 -8.08 -2.18
N LEU A 112 -15.70 -7.28 -3.25
CA LEU A 112 -14.58 -7.43 -4.19
C LEU A 112 -13.23 -7.26 -3.48
N VAL A 113 -13.14 -6.31 -2.54
CA VAL A 113 -11.92 -6.06 -1.77
C VAL A 113 -11.60 -7.28 -0.90
N LEU A 114 -12.60 -7.75 -0.15
CA LEU A 114 -12.47 -8.96 0.66
C LEU A 114 -12.08 -10.15 -0.22
N LEU A 115 -12.81 -10.40 -1.31
CA LEU A 115 -12.59 -11.54 -2.19
C LEU A 115 -11.17 -11.54 -2.78
N LYS A 116 -10.67 -10.40 -3.27
CA LYS A 116 -9.28 -10.28 -3.74
C LYS A 116 -8.28 -10.65 -2.64
N TYR A 117 -8.58 -10.31 -1.39
CA TYR A 117 -7.71 -10.60 -0.24
C TYR A 117 -7.70 -12.09 0.13
N ILE A 118 -8.84 -12.79 0.07
CA ILE A 118 -8.97 -14.16 0.62
C ILE A 118 -9.20 -15.28 -0.41
N LYS A 119 -9.45 -14.98 -1.70
CA LYS A 119 -9.93 -15.94 -2.70
C LYS A 119 -9.14 -17.26 -2.74
N ASN A 120 -7.81 -17.19 -2.65
CA ASN A 120 -6.95 -18.37 -2.80
C ASN A 120 -6.63 -19.06 -1.47
N LYS A 121 -7.33 -18.72 -0.37
CA LYS A 121 -7.04 -19.22 0.98
C LYS A 121 -8.12 -20.13 1.56
N PHE A 122 -9.24 -20.31 0.86
CA PHE A 122 -10.31 -21.21 1.27
C PHE A 122 -9.93 -22.67 1.16
N VAL A 123 -10.46 -23.49 2.07
CA VAL A 123 -10.27 -24.94 2.10
C VAL A 123 -11.60 -25.63 1.81
N ILE A 124 -12.69 -25.19 2.45
CA ILE A 124 -14.01 -25.82 2.35
C ILE A 124 -14.89 -25.12 1.29
N LYS A 125 -15.04 -23.81 1.38
CA LYS A 125 -16.00 -23.03 0.54
C LYS A 125 -15.41 -22.52 -0.78
N ASN A 126 -14.36 -23.17 -1.29
CA ASN A 126 -13.68 -22.75 -2.52
C ASN A 126 -14.62 -22.72 -3.75
N GLY A 127 -15.54 -23.71 -3.85
CA GLY A 127 -16.53 -23.76 -4.94
C GLY A 127 -17.47 -22.56 -4.94
N GLN A 128 -17.99 -22.18 -3.77
CA GLN A 128 -18.85 -21.01 -3.60
C GLN A 128 -18.11 -19.71 -3.94
N ILE A 129 -16.85 -19.61 -3.52
CA ILE A 129 -16.00 -18.44 -3.77
C ILE A 129 -15.68 -18.28 -5.25
N ASN A 130 -15.43 -19.38 -5.96
CA ASN A 130 -15.27 -19.36 -7.41
C ASN A 130 -16.56 -18.93 -8.12
N CYS A 131 -17.73 -19.42 -7.67
CA CYS A 131 -19.02 -18.96 -8.18
C CYS A 131 -19.19 -17.45 -7.98
N LEU A 132 -18.90 -16.96 -6.77
CA LEU A 132 -19.00 -15.54 -6.43
C LEU A 132 -18.04 -14.68 -7.27
N ASN A 133 -16.81 -15.13 -7.46
CA ASN A 133 -15.81 -14.44 -8.27
C ASN A 133 -16.23 -14.36 -9.75
N HIS A 134 -16.79 -15.44 -10.30
CA HIS A 134 -17.29 -15.40 -11.68
C HIS A 134 -18.53 -14.49 -11.78
N PHE A 135 -19.41 -14.54 -10.79
CA PHE A 135 -20.61 -13.72 -10.75
C PHE A 135 -20.30 -12.22 -10.80
N LEU A 136 -19.27 -11.77 -10.07
CA LEU A 136 -18.79 -10.38 -10.12
C LEU A 136 -18.41 -9.91 -11.53
N GLN A 137 -17.82 -10.77 -12.35
CA GLN A 137 -17.36 -10.41 -13.69
C GLN A 137 -18.53 -10.17 -14.66
N ILE A 138 -19.67 -10.81 -14.41
CA ILE A 138 -20.81 -10.79 -15.32
C ILE A 138 -22.02 -10.02 -14.77
N ILE A 139 -22.01 -9.57 -13.52
CA ILE A 139 -23.18 -8.98 -12.85
C ILE A 139 -23.76 -7.79 -13.61
N ASN A 140 -22.90 -6.92 -14.16
CA ASN A 140 -23.29 -5.72 -14.90
C ASN A 140 -23.41 -5.94 -16.42
N LEU A 141 -23.13 -7.16 -16.91
CA LEU A 141 -23.26 -7.47 -18.34
C LEU A 141 -24.72 -7.77 -18.68
N GLN A 142 -25.20 -7.16 -19.77
CA GLN A 142 -26.48 -7.46 -20.39
C GLN A 142 -26.43 -8.85 -21.06
N ASN A 143 -27.59 -9.48 -21.26
CA ASN A 143 -27.74 -10.78 -21.93
C ASN A 143 -27.02 -11.98 -21.28
N LYS A 144 -26.59 -11.85 -20.01
CA LYS A 144 -25.95 -12.94 -19.23
C LYS A 144 -26.89 -13.62 -18.23
N HIS A 145 -28.20 -13.60 -18.47
CA HIS A 145 -29.19 -14.10 -17.50
C HIS A 145 -29.02 -15.59 -17.19
N ASN A 146 -28.85 -16.43 -18.22
CA ASN A 146 -28.69 -17.89 -18.05
C ASN A 146 -27.44 -18.22 -17.21
N GLU A 147 -26.32 -17.56 -17.50
CA GLU A 147 -25.07 -17.75 -16.77
C GLU A 147 -25.18 -17.31 -15.31
N LYS A 148 -25.92 -16.22 -15.02
CA LYS A 148 -26.22 -15.78 -13.64
C LYS A 148 -27.09 -16.80 -12.89
N GLU A 149 -28.10 -17.37 -13.56
CA GLU A 149 -28.96 -18.40 -12.98
C GLU A 149 -28.18 -19.70 -12.71
N ASP A 150 -27.26 -20.08 -13.60
CA ASP A 150 -26.40 -21.25 -13.42
C ASP A 150 -25.45 -21.07 -12.22
N LEU A 151 -24.84 -19.90 -12.07
CA LEU A 151 -23.99 -19.58 -10.92
C LEU A 151 -24.79 -19.56 -9.60
N HIS A 152 -26.00 -19.00 -9.63
CA HIS A 152 -26.93 -19.04 -8.50
C HIS A 152 -27.21 -20.49 -8.06
N LYS A 153 -27.59 -21.35 -9.00
CA LYS A 153 -27.87 -22.78 -8.73
C LYS A 153 -26.64 -23.50 -8.20
N LYS A 154 -25.48 -23.35 -8.85
CA LYS A 154 -24.21 -23.96 -8.40
C LYS A 154 -23.83 -23.53 -6.99
N CYS A 155 -23.89 -22.22 -6.70
CA CYS A 155 -23.59 -21.71 -5.36
C CYS A 155 -24.56 -22.26 -4.29
N SER A 156 -25.85 -22.35 -4.62
CA SER A 156 -26.88 -22.93 -3.74
C SER A 156 -26.65 -24.42 -3.50
N GLU A 157 -26.28 -25.18 -4.52
CA GLU A 157 -25.93 -26.60 -4.39
C GLU A 157 -24.73 -26.82 -3.46
N TYR A 158 -23.67 -26.03 -3.60
CA TYR A 158 -22.52 -26.12 -2.70
C TYR A 158 -22.87 -25.82 -1.24
N ASN A 159 -23.88 -24.97 -0.99
CA ASN A 159 -24.35 -24.71 0.37
C ASN A 159 -25.23 -25.84 0.93
N LYS A 160 -25.82 -26.68 0.08
CA LYS A 160 -26.64 -27.84 0.48
C LYS A 160 -25.82 -29.12 0.61
N LYS A 161 -24.81 -29.31 -0.23
CA LYS A 161 -23.97 -30.51 -0.23
C LYS A 161 -23.09 -30.51 1.03
N THR A 162 -23.25 -31.55 1.83
CA THR A 162 -22.52 -31.72 3.10
C THR A 162 -21.03 -31.93 2.83
N LEU A 163 -20.66 -32.69 1.79
CA LEU A 163 -19.27 -32.86 1.34
C LEU A 163 -18.96 -32.00 0.11
N SER A 164 -17.94 -31.15 0.22
CA SER A 164 -17.28 -30.54 -0.93
C SER A 164 -16.38 -31.59 -1.60
N ASN A 165 -16.58 -31.85 -2.89
CA ASN A 165 -15.66 -32.70 -3.67
C ASN A 165 -14.30 -32.03 -3.94
N ILE A 166 -14.10 -30.77 -3.53
CA ILE A 166 -12.90 -29.98 -3.78
C ILE A 166 -12.46 -29.35 -2.47
N ILE A 167 -11.73 -30.11 -1.65
CA ILE A 167 -11.06 -29.61 -0.46
C ILE A 167 -9.62 -29.28 -0.82
N ASN A 168 -9.20 -28.04 -0.57
CA ASN A 168 -7.81 -27.62 -0.80
C ASN A 168 -6.99 -27.72 0.48
N TYR A 169 -6.44 -28.90 0.77
CA TYR A 169 -5.65 -29.15 1.98
C TYR A 169 -4.36 -28.31 2.05
N GLU A 170 -3.80 -27.88 0.91
CA GLU A 170 -2.57 -27.07 0.87
C GLU A 170 -2.73 -25.69 1.53
N ASN A 171 -3.98 -25.21 1.63
CA ASN A 171 -4.31 -23.95 2.28
C ASN A 171 -4.42 -24.06 3.81
N ILE A 172 -4.35 -25.27 4.38
CA ILE A 172 -4.41 -25.46 5.82
C ILE A 172 -3.04 -25.11 6.42
N ASN A 173 -2.99 -23.95 7.08
CA ASN A 173 -1.85 -23.47 7.86
C ASN A 173 -2.32 -23.07 9.27
N ILE A 174 -1.40 -22.62 10.13
CA ILE A 174 -1.72 -22.26 11.52
C ILE A 174 -2.76 -21.13 11.59
N GLU A 175 -2.67 -20.12 10.73
CA GLU A 175 -3.63 -19.02 10.69
C GLU A 175 -5.02 -19.49 10.26
N TYR A 176 -5.12 -20.38 9.27
CA TYR A 176 -6.38 -21.02 8.88
C TYR A 176 -6.98 -21.81 10.05
N ILE A 177 -6.16 -22.61 10.75
CA ILE A 177 -6.59 -23.39 11.91
C ILE A 177 -7.12 -22.46 13.01
N ALA A 178 -6.44 -21.34 13.26
CA ALA A 178 -6.89 -20.35 14.24
C ALA A 178 -8.24 -19.73 13.85
N GLY A 179 -8.45 -19.38 12.57
CA GLY A 179 -9.73 -18.87 12.07
C GLY A 179 -10.85 -19.89 12.20
N LEU A 180 -10.59 -21.14 11.81
CA LEU A 180 -11.54 -22.23 11.97
C LEU A 180 -11.83 -22.52 13.46
N PHE A 181 -10.83 -22.40 14.33
CA PHE A 181 -10.98 -22.55 15.77
C PHE A 181 -11.83 -21.42 16.39
N ASP A 182 -11.68 -20.18 15.94
CA ASP A 182 -12.52 -19.08 16.38
C ASP A 182 -13.99 -19.26 15.98
N ALA A 183 -14.27 -19.96 14.87
CA ALA A 183 -15.64 -20.33 14.50
C ALA A 183 -16.15 -21.57 15.27
N GLU A 184 -15.45 -22.69 15.14
CA GLU A 184 -15.95 -24.03 15.50
C GLU A 184 -15.21 -24.70 16.67
N GLY A 185 -14.21 -24.00 17.24
CA GLY A 185 -13.39 -24.46 18.34
C GLY A 185 -14.08 -24.35 19.70
N CYS A 186 -13.58 -25.11 20.67
CA CYS A 186 -14.06 -25.08 22.04
C CYS A 186 -12.92 -25.37 23.02
N PHE A 187 -12.77 -24.50 24.00
CA PHE A 187 -12.09 -24.80 25.26
C PHE A 187 -13.10 -25.38 26.23
N TYR A 188 -12.83 -26.56 26.77
CA TYR A 188 -13.68 -27.23 27.74
C TYR A 188 -12.94 -27.47 29.04
N ILE A 189 -13.55 -27.04 30.13
CA ILE A 189 -13.18 -27.35 31.51
C ILE A 189 -14.44 -27.91 32.18
N CYS A 190 -14.32 -29.04 32.87
CA CYS A 190 -15.41 -29.61 33.66
C CYS A 190 -15.49 -28.90 35.01
N SER A 191 -16.63 -28.27 35.31
CA SER A 191 -16.87 -27.56 36.59
C SER A 191 -16.77 -28.49 37.81
N GLU A 192 -17.31 -29.71 37.69
CA GLU A 192 -17.29 -30.70 38.78
C GLU A 192 -15.90 -31.31 39.02
N LYS A 193 -15.07 -31.36 37.97
CA LYS A 193 -13.75 -31.98 38.00
C LYS A 193 -12.78 -31.19 37.15
N LEU A 194 -12.14 -30.18 37.76
CA LEU A 194 -11.18 -29.31 37.07
C LEU A 194 -9.99 -30.05 36.46
N SER A 195 -9.71 -31.29 36.88
CA SER A 195 -8.70 -32.13 36.22
C SER A 195 -9.14 -32.63 34.82
N LYS A 196 -10.42 -32.48 34.46
CA LYS A 196 -10.99 -32.92 33.17
C LYS A 196 -11.18 -31.71 32.26
N PHE A 197 -10.29 -31.58 31.29
CA PHE A 197 -10.31 -30.51 30.29
C PHE A 197 -10.00 -31.08 28.90
N TYR A 198 -10.33 -30.31 27.86
CA TYR A 198 -9.85 -30.58 26.50
C TYR A 198 -10.02 -29.35 25.60
N ILE A 199 -9.28 -29.35 24.50
CA ILE A 199 -9.51 -28.48 23.35
C ILE A 199 -10.18 -29.31 22.26
N SER A 200 -11.16 -28.76 21.56
CA SER A 200 -11.77 -29.47 20.43
C SER A 200 -12.13 -28.56 19.26
N ILE A 201 -12.11 -29.11 18.04
CA ILE A 201 -12.66 -28.50 16.83
C ILE A 201 -13.71 -29.46 16.26
N THR A 202 -14.88 -28.92 15.92
CA THR A 202 -15.93 -29.68 15.23
C THR A 202 -16.05 -29.21 13.79
N GLN A 203 -16.26 -30.13 12.84
CA GLN A 203 -16.55 -29.76 11.46
C GLN A 203 -17.42 -30.84 10.84
N LYS A 204 -18.73 -30.74 11.07
CA LYS A 204 -19.71 -31.79 10.71
C LYS A 204 -19.78 -32.03 9.20
N ASN A 205 -19.62 -30.97 8.41
CA ASN A 205 -19.79 -31.07 6.97
C ASN A 205 -18.54 -31.65 6.31
N ASN A 206 -17.35 -31.29 6.79
CA ASN A 206 -16.09 -31.70 6.18
C ASN A 206 -15.13 -32.28 7.23
N PRO A 207 -15.45 -33.44 7.83
CA PRO A 207 -14.67 -34.03 8.92
C PRO A 207 -13.25 -34.43 8.51
N SER A 208 -12.99 -34.66 7.21
CA SER A 208 -11.65 -34.97 6.69
C SER A 208 -10.65 -33.83 6.89
N VAL A 209 -11.11 -32.58 6.96
CA VAL A 209 -10.27 -31.42 7.29
C VAL A 209 -9.64 -31.60 8.68
N LEU A 210 -10.39 -32.15 9.64
CA LEU A 210 -9.90 -32.36 11.00
C LEU A 210 -8.80 -33.41 11.05
N ALA A 211 -8.92 -34.49 10.27
CA ALA A 211 -7.88 -35.51 10.15
C ALA A 211 -6.57 -34.92 9.59
N TYR A 212 -6.67 -34.02 8.61
CA TYR A 212 -5.51 -33.33 8.06
C TYR A 212 -4.88 -32.34 9.06
N ILE A 213 -5.70 -31.61 9.83
CA ILE A 213 -5.22 -30.76 10.94
C ILE A 213 -4.44 -31.61 11.96
N SER A 214 -5.00 -32.74 12.37
CA SER A 214 -4.34 -33.68 13.30
C SER A 214 -2.98 -34.15 12.77
N LYS A 215 -2.90 -34.41 11.46
CA LYS A 215 -1.65 -34.79 10.78
C LYS A 215 -0.61 -33.66 10.78
N ILE A 216 -1.01 -32.42 10.48
CA ILE A 216 -0.11 -31.25 10.49
C ILE A 216 0.44 -31.00 11.90
N LEU A 217 -0.43 -31.04 12.90
CA LEU A 217 -0.05 -30.73 14.27
C LEU A 217 0.81 -31.85 14.90
N GLY A 218 0.64 -33.09 14.45
CA GLY A 218 1.35 -34.25 15.00
C GLY A 218 0.85 -34.65 16.41
N PHE A 219 -0.24 -34.07 16.88
CA PHE A 219 -0.90 -34.37 18.14
C PHE A 219 -2.41 -34.14 18.05
N GLY A 220 -3.13 -34.57 19.09
CA GLY A 220 -4.59 -34.62 19.10
C GLY A 220 -5.12 -35.82 18.32
N ASN A 221 -6.39 -36.16 18.56
CA ASN A 221 -7.02 -37.34 17.99
C ASN A 221 -8.42 -37.00 17.45
N ILE A 222 -8.85 -37.70 16.41
CA ILE A 222 -10.24 -37.69 15.96
C ILE A 222 -11.02 -38.72 16.78
N ASN A 223 -12.04 -38.27 17.50
CA ASN A 223 -12.91 -39.17 18.26
C ASN A 223 -14.01 -39.80 17.38
N CYS A 224 -14.80 -40.70 17.95
CA CYS A 224 -15.94 -41.35 17.28
C CYS A 224 -17.01 -40.37 16.78
N GLU A 225 -17.11 -39.17 17.38
CA GLU A 225 -18.01 -38.09 16.94
C GLU A 225 -17.42 -37.25 15.80
N GLN A 226 -16.32 -37.69 15.19
CA GLN A 226 -15.59 -36.96 14.15
C GLN A 226 -15.18 -35.55 14.59
N LYS A 227 -14.76 -35.38 15.85
CA LYS A 227 -14.19 -34.15 16.39
C LYS A 227 -12.70 -34.32 16.63
N PHE A 228 -11.93 -33.31 16.26
CA PHE A 228 -10.55 -33.21 16.70
C PHE A 228 -10.54 -32.82 18.18
N LYS A 229 -9.84 -33.59 19.01
CA LYS A 229 -9.72 -33.35 20.46
C LYS A 229 -8.28 -33.48 20.95
N ILE A 230 -7.90 -32.59 21.86
CA ILE A 230 -6.62 -32.60 22.56
C ILE A 230 -6.92 -32.68 24.07
N TYR A 231 -6.44 -33.74 24.71
CA TYR A 231 -6.65 -33.98 26.15
C TYR A 231 -5.39 -33.76 26.98
N LYS A 232 -4.20 -34.00 26.41
CA LYS A 232 -2.94 -33.93 27.14
C LYS A 232 -2.57 -32.46 27.40
N GLN A 233 -2.32 -32.10 28.66
CA GLN A 233 -1.95 -30.74 29.07
C GLN A 233 -0.82 -30.14 28.22
N SER A 234 0.26 -30.90 28.00
CA SER A 234 1.41 -30.43 27.21
C SER A 234 1.03 -30.09 25.77
N ASP A 235 0.10 -30.85 25.18
CA ASP A 235 -0.29 -30.64 23.78
C ASP A 235 -1.35 -29.54 23.66
N CYS A 236 -2.20 -29.36 24.68
CA CYS A 236 -3.06 -28.17 24.79
C CYS A 236 -2.22 -26.89 24.85
N LEU A 237 -1.18 -26.84 25.68
CA LEU A 237 -0.27 -25.69 25.77
C LEU A 237 0.46 -25.45 24.44
N LYS A 238 0.95 -26.49 23.77
CA LYS A 238 1.54 -26.38 22.41
C LYS A 238 0.54 -25.79 21.43
N PHE A 239 -0.70 -26.28 21.42
CA PHE A 239 -1.74 -25.78 20.51
C PHE A 239 -2.03 -24.30 20.75
N ILE A 240 -2.23 -23.89 22.00
CA ILE A 240 -2.47 -22.48 22.36
C ILE A 240 -1.31 -21.62 21.89
N ARG A 241 -0.06 -22.03 22.14
CA ARG A 241 1.13 -21.30 21.67
C ARG A 241 1.14 -21.07 20.16
N LEU A 242 0.63 -22.02 19.37
CA LEU A 242 0.56 -21.89 17.92
C LEU A 242 -0.51 -20.91 17.47
N ILE A 243 -1.71 -20.96 18.05
CA ILE A 243 -2.87 -20.23 17.50
C ILE A 243 -3.18 -18.91 18.22
N LYS A 244 -2.78 -18.74 19.49
CA LYS A 244 -3.24 -17.66 20.37
C LYS A 244 -3.03 -16.27 19.76
N GLU A 245 -1.88 -16.03 19.16
CA GLU A 245 -1.59 -14.75 18.52
C GLU A 245 -2.53 -14.43 17.35
N HIS A 246 -3.13 -15.42 16.72
CA HIS A 246 -4.06 -15.22 15.60
C HIS A 246 -5.53 -15.11 16.04
N LEU A 247 -5.86 -15.49 17.28
CA LEU A 247 -7.24 -15.47 17.76
C LEU A 247 -7.77 -14.05 17.98
N ILE A 248 -9.07 -13.90 17.70
CA ILE A 248 -9.85 -12.69 17.93
C ILE A 248 -11.05 -13.03 18.81
N VAL A 249 -11.87 -14.02 18.42
CA VAL A 249 -13.11 -14.34 19.15
C VAL A 249 -12.82 -15.04 20.48
N LYS A 250 -11.88 -15.97 20.50
CA LYS A 250 -11.59 -16.83 21.67
C LYS A 250 -10.26 -16.48 22.32
N TYR A 251 -9.72 -15.29 22.11
CA TYR A 251 -8.42 -14.87 22.64
C TYR A 251 -8.39 -14.93 24.18
N ASN A 252 -9.34 -14.27 24.86
CA ASN A 252 -9.43 -14.29 26.33
C ASN A 252 -9.67 -15.70 26.88
N GLN A 253 -10.45 -16.51 26.16
CA GLN A 253 -10.63 -17.93 26.53
C GLN A 253 -9.31 -18.69 26.46
N ALA A 254 -8.49 -18.44 25.43
CA ALA A 254 -7.19 -19.06 25.28
C ALA A 254 -6.22 -18.63 26.39
N GLU A 255 -6.18 -17.34 26.73
CA GLU A 255 -5.36 -16.84 27.85
C GLU A 255 -5.79 -17.44 29.19
N ALA A 256 -7.09 -17.44 29.48
CA ALA A 256 -7.60 -18.02 30.72
C ALA A 256 -7.33 -19.53 30.78
N PHE A 257 -7.57 -20.25 29.68
CA PHE A 257 -7.33 -21.69 29.62
C PHE A 257 -5.84 -22.04 29.71
N GLU A 258 -4.95 -21.24 29.14
CA GLU A 258 -3.50 -21.42 29.30
C GLU A 258 -3.08 -21.28 30.76
N ASN A 259 -3.52 -20.21 31.44
CA ASN A 259 -3.23 -19.98 32.86
C ASN A 259 -3.82 -21.09 33.74
N PHE A 260 -5.04 -21.55 33.42
CA PHE A 260 -5.68 -22.69 34.08
C PHE A 260 -4.82 -23.96 34.02
N LEU A 261 -4.17 -24.21 32.88
CA LEU A 261 -3.30 -25.37 32.71
C LEU A 261 -1.94 -25.22 33.40
N ILE A 262 -1.44 -24.01 33.58
CA ILE A 262 -0.12 -23.75 34.18
C ILE A 262 -0.19 -23.72 35.71
N THR A 263 -1.23 -23.13 36.27
CA THR A 263 -1.35 -22.96 37.72
C THR A 263 -1.70 -24.28 38.42
N ASN A 264 -1.18 -24.44 39.64
CA ASN A 264 -1.59 -25.49 40.57
C ASN A 264 -2.56 -24.97 41.64
N ASP A 265 -2.72 -23.65 41.76
CA ASP A 265 -3.65 -23.06 42.73
C ASP A 265 -5.09 -23.27 42.29
N LEU A 266 -5.91 -23.81 43.19
CA LEU A 266 -7.31 -24.08 42.95
C LEU A 266 -8.12 -22.80 42.79
N ASN A 267 -7.79 -21.75 43.54
CA ASN A 267 -8.49 -20.46 43.44
C ASN A 267 -8.26 -19.83 42.06
N ASP A 268 -7.02 -19.83 41.58
CA ASP A 268 -6.71 -19.37 40.22
C ASP A 268 -7.40 -20.23 39.15
N LYS A 269 -7.47 -21.56 39.32
CA LYS A 269 -8.22 -22.43 38.38
C LYS A 269 -9.69 -22.07 38.30
N ASN A 270 -10.33 -21.81 39.44
CA ASN A 270 -11.74 -21.39 39.48
C ASN A 270 -11.94 -20.05 38.78
N LYS A 271 -11.10 -19.05 39.04
CA LYS A 271 -11.14 -17.76 38.34
C LYS A 271 -10.99 -17.90 36.83
N MET A 272 -10.05 -18.74 36.38
CA MET A 272 -9.85 -18.96 34.93
C MET A 272 -11.04 -19.69 34.29
N TYR A 273 -11.67 -20.63 35.00
CA TYR A 273 -12.91 -21.27 34.58
C TYR A 273 -14.06 -20.25 34.43
N GLU A 274 -14.24 -19.36 35.40
CA GLU A 274 -15.25 -18.30 35.36
C GLU A 274 -15.08 -17.41 34.12
N ILE A 275 -13.85 -17.00 33.79
CA ILE A 275 -13.55 -16.23 32.58
C ILE A 275 -13.95 -17.02 31.32
N CYS A 276 -13.56 -18.30 31.23
CA CYS A 276 -13.89 -19.15 30.09
C CYS A 276 -15.42 -19.33 29.93
N ASN A 277 -16.13 -19.50 31.04
CA ASN A 277 -17.58 -19.65 31.08
C ASN A 277 -18.29 -18.36 30.66
N LYS A 278 -17.90 -17.22 31.24
CA LYS A 278 -18.42 -15.88 30.91
C LYS A 278 -18.23 -15.59 29.42
N GLU A 279 -17.02 -15.77 28.89
CA GLU A 279 -16.74 -15.57 27.47
C GLU A 279 -17.56 -16.46 26.54
N LYS A 280 -17.95 -17.66 27.00
CA LYS A 280 -18.72 -18.61 26.21
C LYS A 280 -20.22 -18.32 26.22
N HIS A 281 -20.75 -17.82 27.33
CA HIS A 281 -22.20 -17.86 27.60
C HIS A 281 -22.83 -16.49 27.86
N GLU A 282 -22.07 -15.50 28.32
CA GLU A 282 -22.58 -14.15 28.56
C GLU A 282 -23.08 -13.48 27.27
N ILE A 283 -24.28 -12.90 27.34
CA ILE A 283 -24.87 -12.12 26.26
C ILE A 283 -24.07 -10.83 26.07
N GLU A 284 -23.59 -10.59 24.85
CA GLU A 284 -23.04 -9.30 24.48
C GLU A 284 -24.16 -8.28 24.20
N ILE A 285 -23.97 -7.06 24.69
CA ILE A 285 -24.71 -5.88 24.25
C ILE A 285 -23.86 -5.21 23.17
N PHE A 286 -24.42 -5.08 21.96
CA PHE A 286 -23.66 -4.53 20.84
C PHE A 286 -23.45 -3.04 20.98
N ASN A 287 -22.17 -2.67 21.08
CA ASN A 287 -21.71 -1.31 20.98
C ASN A 287 -20.97 -1.17 19.63
N ASP A 288 -21.44 -0.26 18.80
CA ASP A 288 -20.80 0.00 17.51
C ASP A 288 -19.54 0.87 17.71
N LEU A 289 -18.37 0.24 17.73
CA LEU A 289 -17.09 0.91 17.96
C LEU A 289 -16.49 1.48 16.66
N ASN A 290 -17.10 1.21 15.50
CA ASN A 290 -16.59 1.65 14.18
C ASN A 290 -17.51 2.68 13.50
N GLN A 291 -18.25 3.48 14.27
CA GLN A 291 -18.94 4.66 13.77
C GLN A 291 -18.20 5.92 14.22
N ASN A 292 -17.70 6.70 13.26
CA ASN A 292 -17.39 8.11 13.49
C ASN A 292 -18.44 8.97 12.75
N GLU A 293 -18.42 10.29 12.98
CA GLU A 293 -19.38 11.24 12.39
C GLU A 293 -19.41 11.21 10.84
N ASN A 294 -18.36 10.65 10.21
CA ASN A 294 -18.19 10.57 8.75
C ASN A 294 -18.41 9.15 8.16
N GLY A 295 -18.76 8.14 8.96
CA GLY A 295 -19.07 6.77 8.50
C GLY A 295 -17.90 5.76 8.53
N LYS A 296 -17.73 4.98 7.46
CA LYS A 296 -16.84 3.79 7.38
C LYS A 296 -15.34 4.13 7.21
N GLU A 297 -14.75 4.88 8.14
CA GLU A 297 -13.38 5.42 8.02
C GLU A 297 -12.32 4.37 7.63
N GLY A 298 -12.27 3.23 8.32
CA GLY A 298 -11.28 2.18 8.04
C GLY A 298 -11.38 1.60 6.62
N TYR A 299 -12.59 1.49 6.09
CA TYR A 299 -12.82 0.91 4.78
C TYR A 299 -12.41 1.90 3.69
N ILE A 300 -12.70 3.19 3.90
CA ILE A 300 -12.28 4.27 3.00
C ILE A 300 -10.76 4.34 2.95
N GLU A 301 -10.08 4.27 4.08
CA GLU A 301 -8.62 4.26 4.11
C GLU A 301 -8.04 3.00 3.45
N SER A 302 -8.66 1.84 3.66
CA SER A 302 -8.29 0.59 2.98
C SER A 302 -8.39 0.73 1.45
N LEU A 303 -9.47 1.34 0.94
CA LEU A 303 -9.63 1.62 -0.48
C LEU A 303 -8.55 2.58 -1.00
N ARG A 304 -8.25 3.65 -0.24
CA ARG A 304 -7.21 4.61 -0.59
C ARG A 304 -5.84 3.95 -0.71
N LEU A 305 -5.47 3.12 0.25
CA LEU A 305 -4.21 2.38 0.25
C LEU A 305 -4.12 1.39 -0.93
N ILE A 306 -5.20 0.71 -1.26
CA ILE A 306 -5.27 -0.17 -2.44
C ILE A 306 -5.04 0.62 -3.72
N MET A 307 -5.73 1.76 -3.90
CA MET A 307 -5.55 2.61 -5.09
C MET A 307 -4.12 3.15 -5.19
N LEU A 308 -3.52 3.56 -4.07
CA LEU A 308 -2.14 4.04 -4.03
C LEU A 308 -1.16 2.93 -4.45
N LYS A 309 -1.33 1.72 -3.91
CA LYS A 309 -0.51 0.56 -4.28
C LYS A 309 -0.61 0.23 -5.76
N GLU A 310 -1.82 0.23 -6.33
CA GLU A 310 -2.02 -0.02 -7.76
C GLU A 310 -1.31 1.03 -8.63
N ASN A 311 -1.35 2.30 -8.24
CA ASN A 311 -0.65 3.39 -8.94
C ASN A 311 0.87 3.22 -8.90
N ILE A 312 1.43 2.91 -7.72
CA ILE A 312 2.87 2.66 -7.55
C ILE A 312 3.31 1.46 -8.39
N CYS A 313 2.57 0.35 -8.36
CA CYS A 313 2.88 -0.82 -9.17
C CYS A 313 2.86 -0.53 -10.67
N LYS A 314 1.88 0.25 -11.16
CA LYS A 314 1.84 0.70 -12.55
C LYS A 314 3.05 1.54 -12.92
N GLU A 315 3.46 2.46 -12.04
CA GLU A 315 4.64 3.30 -12.26
C GLU A 315 5.93 2.46 -12.35
N ILE A 316 6.10 1.49 -11.44
CA ILE A 316 7.24 0.56 -11.46
C ILE A 316 7.27 -0.23 -12.78
N LEU A 317 6.13 -0.79 -13.19
CA LEU A 317 6.02 -1.55 -14.43
C LEU A 317 6.35 -0.69 -15.65
N MET A 318 5.85 0.55 -15.71
CA MET A 318 6.17 1.48 -16.80
C MET A 318 7.66 1.78 -16.85
N LYS A 319 8.28 2.09 -15.69
CA LYS A 319 9.73 2.32 -15.62
C LYS A 319 10.53 1.11 -16.10
N GLN A 320 10.11 -0.11 -15.76
CA GLN A 320 10.75 -1.34 -16.23
C GLN A 320 10.61 -1.50 -17.75
N VAL A 321 9.40 -1.32 -18.31
CA VAL A 321 9.17 -1.37 -19.77
C VAL A 321 10.01 -0.34 -20.50
N TYR A 322 10.12 0.89 -19.99
CA TYR A 322 10.98 1.92 -20.59
C TYR A 322 12.47 1.58 -20.49
N ARG A 323 12.90 0.98 -19.37
CA ARG A 323 14.27 0.49 -19.21
C ARG A 323 14.60 -0.61 -20.21
N GLU A 324 13.76 -1.64 -20.32
CA GLU A 324 13.94 -2.74 -21.28
C GLU A 324 13.94 -2.24 -22.73
N LYS A 325 13.05 -1.30 -23.08
CA LYS A 325 13.06 -0.65 -24.39
C LYS A 325 14.36 0.13 -24.62
N SER A 326 14.86 0.84 -23.61
CA SER A 326 16.12 1.58 -23.71
C SER A 326 17.32 0.64 -23.87
N GLU A 327 17.37 -0.45 -23.13
CA GLU A 327 18.42 -1.47 -23.21
C GLU A 327 18.41 -2.15 -24.59
N LYS A 328 17.24 -2.54 -25.12
CA LYS A 328 17.10 -3.05 -26.49
C LYS A 328 17.51 -2.04 -27.57
N MET A 329 17.43 -0.75 -27.27
CA MET A 329 17.90 0.31 -28.18
C MET A 329 19.38 0.67 -28.00
N LYS A 330 20.09 0.07 -27.03
CA LYS A 330 21.54 0.25 -26.81
C LYS A 330 22.31 -0.96 -27.36
N GLY A 331 23.51 -0.70 -27.87
CA GLY A 331 24.44 -1.74 -28.31
C GLY A 331 24.23 -2.20 -29.76
N GLU A 332 25.11 -3.10 -30.20
CA GLU A 332 25.23 -3.57 -31.59
C GLU A 332 23.99 -4.29 -32.13
N GLY A 333 23.07 -4.72 -31.26
CA GLY A 333 21.78 -5.32 -31.64
C GLY A 333 20.74 -4.32 -32.18
N ASN A 334 20.95 -3.02 -32.01
CA ASN A 334 20.14 -2.00 -32.67
C ASN A 334 20.77 -1.66 -34.03
N HIS A 335 20.04 -1.89 -35.13
CA HIS A 335 20.50 -1.60 -36.51
C HIS A 335 21.06 -0.17 -36.65
N ASN A 336 20.58 0.78 -35.86
CA ASN A 336 21.00 2.18 -35.91
C ASN A 336 22.14 2.54 -34.93
N PHE A 337 22.65 1.61 -34.14
CA PHE A 337 23.75 1.87 -33.20
C PHE A 337 25.05 2.16 -33.94
N GLY A 338 25.71 3.27 -33.62
CA GLY A 338 26.97 3.71 -34.25
C GLY A 338 26.83 4.33 -35.65
N LYS A 339 25.65 4.29 -36.28
CA LYS A 339 25.43 4.90 -37.60
C LYS A 339 25.04 6.37 -37.44
N ALA A 340 25.75 7.25 -38.15
CA ALA A 340 25.32 8.64 -38.27
C ALA A 340 23.99 8.67 -39.04
N PHE A 341 22.93 9.23 -38.44
CA PHE A 341 21.67 9.42 -39.14
C PHE A 341 21.90 10.28 -40.38
N SER A 342 21.38 9.83 -41.53
CA SER A 342 21.37 10.64 -42.75
C SER A 342 20.59 11.94 -42.51
N GLN A 343 20.90 12.97 -43.29
CA GLN A 343 20.16 14.23 -43.31
C GLN A 343 18.64 14.00 -43.45
N GLU A 344 18.26 13.04 -44.30
CA GLU A 344 16.86 12.67 -44.52
C GLU A 344 16.21 12.00 -43.30
N THR A 345 16.92 11.08 -42.64
CA THR A 345 16.41 10.44 -41.41
C THR A 345 16.29 11.45 -40.26
N LYS A 346 17.25 12.37 -40.13
CA LYS A 346 17.16 13.49 -39.17
C LYS A 346 15.93 14.35 -39.45
N LYS A 347 15.65 14.65 -40.73
CA LYS A 347 14.46 15.40 -41.16
C LYS A 347 13.18 14.65 -40.81
N LYS A 348 13.08 13.36 -41.13
CA LYS A 348 11.91 12.50 -40.83
C LYS A 348 11.66 12.37 -39.32
N MET A 349 12.70 12.16 -38.51
CA MET A 349 12.58 12.13 -37.05
C MET A 349 12.13 13.48 -36.48
N SER A 350 12.67 14.59 -37.00
CA SER A 350 12.25 15.94 -36.57
C SER A 350 10.79 16.23 -36.92
N ILE A 351 10.32 15.80 -38.09
CA ILE A 351 8.92 15.93 -38.52
C ILE A 351 8.01 15.06 -37.63
N SER A 352 8.38 13.81 -37.40
CA SER A 352 7.61 12.88 -36.56
C SER A 352 7.52 13.34 -35.10
N ILE A 353 8.61 13.85 -34.52
CA ILE A 353 8.61 14.44 -33.17
C ILE A 353 7.72 15.69 -33.12
N ARG A 354 7.70 16.50 -34.19
CA ARG A 354 6.83 17.69 -34.29
C ARG A 354 5.36 17.31 -34.36
N GLU A 355 5.02 16.26 -35.10
CA GLU A 355 3.64 15.75 -35.26
C GLU A 355 3.15 15.07 -33.97
N ALA A 356 3.96 14.21 -33.35
CA ALA A 356 3.62 13.49 -32.13
C ALA A 356 3.47 14.39 -30.90
N LYS A 357 4.16 15.54 -30.85
CA LYS A 357 4.07 16.50 -29.73
C LYS A 357 2.99 17.55 -29.90
N GLY A 358 2.18 17.49 -30.96
CA GLY A 358 1.04 18.37 -31.16
C GLY A 358 1.40 19.86 -31.25
N ARG A 359 1.40 20.37 -32.49
CA ARG A 359 1.19 21.78 -32.88
C ARG A 359 2.39 22.74 -32.82
N VAL A 360 3.08 22.86 -33.96
CA VAL A 360 3.41 24.17 -34.57
C VAL A 360 3.35 23.99 -36.09
N SER A 361 2.34 24.56 -36.75
CA SER A 361 2.25 24.54 -38.22
C SER A 361 3.25 25.53 -38.84
N ASN A 362 3.57 25.37 -40.13
CA ASN A 362 4.42 26.33 -40.84
C ASN A 362 3.85 27.76 -40.77
N ASP A 363 2.52 27.92 -40.86
CA ASP A 363 1.86 29.22 -40.76
C ASP A 363 2.09 29.88 -39.40
N ILE A 364 2.05 29.10 -38.31
CA ILE A 364 2.34 29.60 -36.97
C ILE A 364 3.81 30.02 -36.86
N ILE A 365 4.75 29.26 -37.44
CA ILE A 365 6.18 29.62 -37.46
C ILE A 365 6.40 30.95 -38.19
N LEU A 366 5.81 31.10 -39.38
CA LEU A 366 5.92 32.32 -40.19
C LEU A 366 5.33 33.53 -39.46
N ASN A 367 4.15 33.38 -38.86
CA ASN A 367 3.51 34.44 -38.11
C ASN A 367 4.29 34.85 -36.84
N ILE A 368 4.84 33.88 -36.11
CA ILE A 368 5.71 34.15 -34.95
C ILE A 368 6.96 34.92 -35.37
N ARG A 369 7.60 34.53 -36.48
CA ARG A 369 8.78 35.24 -36.99
C ARG A 369 8.46 36.65 -37.48
N LYS A 370 7.27 36.87 -38.05
CA LYS A 370 6.79 38.21 -38.40
C LYS A 370 6.66 39.08 -37.15
N MET A 371 6.01 38.58 -36.10
CA MET A 371 5.88 39.31 -34.83
C MET A 371 7.22 39.58 -34.13
N ILE A 372 8.17 38.64 -34.19
CA ILE A 372 9.52 38.88 -33.66
C ILE A 372 10.21 40.02 -34.42
N ARG A 373 10.06 40.10 -35.75
CA ARG A 373 10.60 41.20 -36.57
C ARG A 373 9.93 42.54 -36.28
N GLU A 374 8.65 42.51 -35.94
CA GLU A 374 7.86 43.67 -35.51
C GLU A 374 8.16 44.12 -34.07
N GLY A 375 9.03 43.40 -33.35
CA GLY A 375 9.51 43.80 -32.01
C GLY A 375 8.68 43.29 -30.83
N TYR A 376 7.69 42.42 -31.06
CA TYR A 376 6.87 41.85 -29.99
C TYR A 376 7.69 41.04 -28.99
N LYS A 377 7.33 41.11 -27.70
CA LYS A 377 7.95 40.31 -26.64
C LYS A 377 7.47 38.86 -26.71
N ASN A 378 8.34 37.92 -26.30
CA ASN A 378 7.99 36.48 -26.31
C ASN A 378 6.72 36.14 -25.50
N ILE A 379 6.35 36.96 -24.50
CA ILE A 379 5.14 36.77 -23.69
C ILE A 379 3.86 37.08 -24.49
N GLU A 380 3.87 38.17 -25.26
CA GLU A 380 2.76 38.60 -26.13
C GLU A 380 2.51 37.57 -27.23
N ILE A 381 3.59 37.01 -27.79
CA ILE A 381 3.51 35.94 -28.79
C ILE A 381 2.98 34.64 -28.17
N GLN A 382 3.32 34.34 -26.92
CA GLN A 382 2.83 33.15 -26.20
C GLN A 382 1.33 33.20 -26.00
N GLU A 383 0.81 34.33 -25.54
CA GLU A 383 -0.62 34.52 -25.32
C GLU A 383 -1.39 34.38 -26.63
N LYS A 384 -0.89 34.99 -27.72
CA LYS A 384 -1.56 34.97 -29.01
C LYS A 384 -1.65 33.60 -29.67
N PHE A 385 -0.62 32.76 -29.55
CA PHE A 385 -0.58 31.44 -30.20
C PHE A 385 -0.84 30.26 -29.24
N ASN A 386 -1.08 30.54 -27.96
CA ASN A 386 -1.19 29.54 -26.89
C ASN A 386 -0.03 28.51 -26.93
N LEU A 387 1.19 29.00 -27.12
CA LEU A 387 2.40 28.18 -27.19
C LEU A 387 3.31 28.40 -25.99
N PRO A 388 3.96 27.35 -25.46
CA PRO A 388 4.97 27.52 -24.43
C PRO A 388 6.09 28.48 -24.85
N ARG A 389 6.55 29.33 -23.93
CA ARG A 389 7.63 30.31 -24.17
C ARG A 389 8.90 29.70 -24.77
N HIS A 390 9.22 28.46 -24.39
CA HIS A 390 10.39 27.75 -24.92
C HIS A 390 10.24 27.43 -26.41
N THR A 391 9.02 27.14 -26.90
CA THR A 391 8.74 26.90 -28.32
C THR A 391 9.00 28.14 -29.15
N ILE A 392 8.54 29.31 -28.68
CA ILE A 392 8.76 30.60 -29.35
C ILE A 392 10.25 30.94 -29.39
N THR A 393 10.96 30.70 -28.30
CA THR A 393 12.42 30.92 -28.23
C THR A 393 13.16 30.03 -29.23
N ARG A 394 12.72 28.77 -29.40
CA ARG A 394 13.29 27.85 -30.39
C ARG A 394 12.98 28.27 -31.83
N ILE A 395 11.81 28.83 -32.12
CA ILE A 395 11.49 29.44 -33.43
C ILE A 395 12.37 30.67 -33.68
N LYS A 396 12.49 31.56 -32.69
CA LYS A 396 13.35 32.76 -32.73
C LYS A 396 14.80 32.41 -33.05
N ASN A 397 15.31 31.35 -32.44
CA ASN A 397 16.69 30.91 -32.61
C ASN A 397 16.92 30.05 -33.87
N GLY A 398 15.89 29.82 -34.70
CA GLY A 398 15.99 28.97 -35.89
C GLY A 398 16.15 27.48 -35.59
N GLU A 399 15.79 27.04 -34.39
CA GLU A 399 15.82 25.61 -34.00
C GLU A 399 14.57 24.85 -34.43
N ILE A 400 13.46 25.57 -34.59
CA ILE A 400 12.22 25.13 -35.23
C ILE A 400 12.05 25.97 -36.50
N VAL A 401 12.00 25.29 -37.63
CA VAL A 401 11.98 25.88 -38.98
C VAL A 401 10.82 25.30 -39.80
N CYS A 402 10.45 25.96 -40.88
CA CYS A 402 9.45 25.45 -41.83
C CYS A 402 9.98 24.21 -42.59
N ASN A 403 9.10 23.43 -43.22
CA ASN A 403 9.45 22.16 -43.88
C ASN A 403 10.48 22.30 -45.03
N ASP A 404 10.49 23.47 -45.63
CA ASP A 404 11.28 23.93 -46.77
C ASP A 404 12.62 24.56 -46.35
N GLU A 405 12.84 24.80 -45.06
CA GLU A 405 14.04 25.47 -44.56
C GLU A 405 15.08 24.48 -44.02
N GLN A 406 16.36 24.74 -44.34
CA GLN A 406 17.47 24.04 -43.71
C GLN A 406 17.71 24.62 -42.31
N LYS A 407 17.83 23.73 -41.33
CA LYS A 407 18.16 24.11 -39.95
C LYS A 407 19.62 24.58 -39.91
N LYS A 408 19.89 25.75 -39.32
CA LYS A 408 21.26 26.20 -39.08
C LYS A 408 21.99 25.17 -38.21
N GLU A 409 23.10 24.62 -38.73
CA GLU A 409 24.00 23.80 -37.93
C GLU A 409 24.64 24.70 -36.86
N LYS A 410 24.33 24.43 -35.59
CA LYS A 410 25.09 25.01 -34.49
C LYS A 410 26.33 24.15 -34.29
N CYS A 411 27.52 24.76 -34.34
CA CYS A 411 28.68 24.17 -33.69
C CYS A 411 28.34 23.96 -32.22
N SER A 412 28.42 22.72 -31.76
CA SER A 412 28.22 22.40 -30.35
C SER A 412 29.36 23.02 -29.56
N LEU A 413 29.07 24.07 -28.80
CA LEU A 413 30.01 24.57 -27.81
C LEU A 413 30.21 23.49 -26.74
N THR A 414 31.45 23.28 -26.36
CA THR A 414 31.83 22.49 -25.19
C THR A 414 31.22 23.10 -23.93
N GLN A 415 31.06 22.31 -22.87
CA GLN A 415 30.53 22.81 -21.59
C GLN A 415 31.38 23.95 -21.03
N VAL A 416 32.70 23.93 -21.28
CA VAL A 416 33.65 24.99 -20.92
C VAL A 416 33.27 26.29 -21.63
N GLU A 417 33.15 26.28 -22.96
CA GLU A 417 32.76 27.46 -23.74
C GLU A 417 31.38 28.01 -23.36
N ILE A 418 30.42 27.14 -23.03
CA ILE A 418 29.11 27.55 -22.51
C ILE A 418 29.24 28.26 -21.16
N ASN A 419 30.10 27.76 -20.28
CA ASN A 419 30.31 28.38 -18.97
C ASN A 419 31.05 29.72 -19.10
N LEU A 420 32.04 29.80 -20.00
CA LEU A 420 32.77 31.03 -20.30
C LEU A 420 31.86 32.12 -20.87
N SER A 421 31.03 31.78 -21.86
CA SER A 421 30.09 32.73 -22.48
C SER A 421 29.03 33.30 -21.52
N LYS A 422 28.74 32.59 -20.42
CA LYS A 422 27.79 33.04 -19.37
C LYS A 422 28.46 33.79 -18.22
N ARG A 423 29.80 33.80 -18.17
CA ARG A 423 30.54 34.38 -17.04
C ARG A 423 30.50 35.91 -17.11
N LYS A 424 30.14 36.55 -15.99
CA LYS A 424 30.06 38.01 -15.85
C LYS A 424 31.22 38.63 -15.07
N ILE A 425 32.16 37.80 -14.60
CA ILE A 425 33.32 38.17 -13.79
C ILE A 425 34.58 37.75 -14.52
N GLN A 426 35.60 38.59 -14.52
CA GLN A 426 36.89 38.33 -15.17
C GLN A 426 37.74 37.38 -14.30
N THR A 427 38.74 36.74 -14.90
CA THR A 427 39.61 35.78 -14.20
C THR A 427 40.43 36.42 -13.09
N ASP A 428 41.00 37.60 -13.31
CA ASP A 428 41.76 38.35 -12.28
C ASP A 428 40.85 38.78 -11.10
N GLU A 429 39.58 39.10 -11.38
CA GLU A 429 38.59 39.39 -10.34
C GLU A 429 38.24 38.13 -9.53
N ILE A 430 38.14 36.96 -10.18
CA ILE A 430 37.93 35.68 -9.46
C ILE A 430 39.10 35.40 -8.52
N ILE A 431 40.34 35.61 -8.95
CA ILE A 431 41.54 35.48 -8.11
C ILE A 431 41.43 36.40 -6.90
N THR A 432 41.09 37.67 -7.13
CA THR A 432 40.88 38.68 -6.07
C THR A 432 39.80 38.24 -5.08
N VAL A 433 38.71 37.64 -5.54
CA VAL A 433 37.65 37.08 -4.66
C VAL A 433 38.22 36.00 -3.75
N ILE A 434 39.04 35.09 -4.28
CA ILE A 434 39.61 33.97 -3.52
C ILE A 434 40.57 34.49 -2.45
N GLU A 435 41.44 35.44 -2.80
CA GLU A 435 42.35 36.10 -1.86
C GLU A 435 41.59 36.76 -0.70
N LYS A 436 40.54 37.54 -1.01
CA LYS A 436 39.72 38.20 0.03
C LYS A 436 38.92 37.21 0.87
N LEU A 437 38.52 36.07 0.30
CA LEU A 437 37.94 34.98 1.07
C LEU A 437 38.97 34.34 2.03
N ASN A 438 40.24 34.20 1.64
CA ASN A 438 41.35 33.76 2.52
C ASN A 438 41.64 34.73 3.67
N GLU A 439 41.38 36.02 3.46
CA GLU A 439 41.41 37.08 4.48
C GLU A 439 40.13 37.13 5.34
N LYS A 440 39.18 36.21 5.15
CA LYS A 440 37.90 36.12 5.88
C LYS A 440 36.92 37.28 5.63
N TRP A 441 37.00 37.97 4.49
CA TRP A 441 36.03 39.00 4.14
C TRP A 441 34.63 38.41 3.88
N LYS A 442 33.56 39.17 4.19
CA LYS A 442 32.21 38.74 3.85
C LYS A 442 31.94 38.96 2.36
N PRO A 443 31.10 38.13 1.71
CA PRO A 443 30.78 38.30 0.28
C PRO A 443 30.22 39.68 -0.11
N THR A 444 29.56 40.38 0.82
CA THR A 444 29.10 41.76 0.65
C THR A 444 30.28 42.72 0.49
N ASP A 445 31.26 42.61 1.38
CA ASP A 445 32.41 43.51 1.43
C ASP A 445 33.32 43.31 0.21
N ILE A 446 33.45 42.04 -0.24
CA ILE A 446 34.15 41.68 -1.47
C ILE A 446 33.45 42.27 -2.70
N LEU A 447 32.11 42.20 -2.75
CA LEU A 447 31.36 42.80 -3.85
C LEU A 447 31.58 44.32 -3.89
N ASP A 448 31.42 45.01 -2.76
CA ASP A 448 31.60 46.47 -2.69
C ASP A 448 33.03 46.89 -3.11
N TYR A 449 34.03 46.10 -2.72
CA TYR A 449 35.41 46.29 -3.16
C TYR A 449 35.57 46.17 -4.69
N LEU A 450 35.03 45.11 -5.30
CA LEU A 450 35.09 44.91 -6.75
C LEU A 450 34.31 45.96 -7.53
N ILE A 451 33.18 46.43 -7.00
CA ILE A 451 32.41 47.53 -7.62
C ILE A 451 33.24 48.81 -7.64
N LYS A 452 33.90 49.15 -6.53
CA LYS A 452 34.80 50.31 -6.48
C LYS A 452 35.95 50.17 -7.48
N LEU A 453 36.55 48.98 -7.57
CA LEU A 453 37.63 48.68 -8.52
C LEU A 453 37.17 48.84 -9.99
N ARG A 454 36.00 48.30 -10.33
CA ARG A 454 35.42 48.44 -11.68
C ARG A 454 35.10 49.88 -12.02
N ASN A 455 34.54 50.64 -11.09
CA ASN A 455 34.22 52.05 -11.29
C ASN A 455 35.50 52.87 -11.53
N ALA A 456 36.57 52.62 -10.78
CA ALA A 456 37.85 53.28 -10.98
C ALA A 456 38.47 52.99 -12.36
N ASN A 457 38.21 51.81 -12.91
CA ASN A 457 38.70 51.37 -14.21
C ASN A 457 37.69 51.60 -15.37
N ASN A 458 36.59 52.33 -15.14
CA ASN A 458 35.51 52.54 -16.12
C ASN A 458 34.93 51.25 -16.73
N VAL A 459 34.86 50.16 -15.95
CA VAL A 459 34.28 48.87 -16.37
C VAL A 459 32.81 48.80 -15.98
N LEU A 460 31.94 48.43 -16.92
CA LEU A 460 30.50 48.27 -16.65
C LEU A 460 30.27 47.24 -15.53
N ASN A 461 29.55 47.67 -14.48
CA ASN A 461 29.26 46.81 -13.35
C ASN A 461 28.01 45.94 -13.61
N ASN A 462 28.25 44.66 -13.83
CA ASN A 462 27.22 43.62 -13.93
C ASN A 462 27.40 42.53 -12.87
N LEU A 463 28.22 42.80 -11.83
CA LEU A 463 28.47 41.89 -10.72
C LEU A 463 27.28 41.87 -9.77
N THR A 464 27.01 40.70 -9.22
CA THR A 464 26.01 40.51 -8.16
C THR A 464 26.62 39.73 -7.01
N ILE A 465 26.06 39.87 -5.82
CA ILE A 465 26.51 39.12 -4.64
C ILE A 465 26.44 37.59 -4.85
N ASP A 466 25.50 37.14 -5.69
CA ASP A 466 25.34 35.73 -6.01
C ASP A 466 26.52 35.16 -6.79
N ILE A 467 27.19 35.96 -7.61
CA ILE A 467 28.42 35.55 -8.31
C ILE A 467 29.50 35.22 -7.27
N ILE A 468 29.71 36.12 -6.29
CA ILE A 468 30.70 35.94 -5.22
C ILE A 468 30.37 34.71 -4.36
N LYS A 469 29.10 34.57 -3.96
CA LYS A 469 28.62 33.40 -3.19
C LYS A 469 28.79 32.09 -3.96
N ASN A 470 28.56 32.10 -5.28
CA ASN A 470 28.70 30.91 -6.11
C ASN A 470 30.18 30.49 -6.26
N ILE A 471 31.10 31.44 -6.37
CA ILE A 471 32.56 31.18 -6.34
C ILE A 471 32.93 30.50 -5.02
N LYS A 472 32.56 31.11 -3.88
CA LYS A 472 32.80 30.52 -2.55
C LYS A 472 32.24 29.10 -2.43
N ARG A 473 31.00 28.89 -2.86
CA ARG A 473 30.35 27.57 -2.84
C ARG A 473 31.08 26.54 -3.69
N ASN A 474 31.57 26.92 -4.87
CA ASN A 474 32.32 26.00 -5.72
C ASN A 474 33.65 25.60 -5.06
N LEU A 475 34.35 26.54 -4.43
CA LEU A 475 35.58 26.26 -3.70
C LEU A 475 35.34 25.30 -2.52
N MET A 476 34.31 25.54 -1.70
CA MET A 476 33.94 24.64 -0.59
C MET A 476 33.58 23.22 -1.06
N ASN A 477 33.21 23.05 -2.33
CA ASN A 477 32.94 21.74 -2.94
C ASN A 477 34.12 21.19 -3.74
N ASN A 478 35.33 21.74 -3.57
CA ASN A 478 36.55 21.37 -4.30
C ASN A 478 36.38 21.46 -5.83
N LYS A 479 35.63 22.45 -6.33
CA LYS A 479 35.46 22.71 -7.76
C LYS A 479 36.27 23.91 -8.23
N ASN A 480 37.07 23.71 -9.28
CA ASN A 480 37.79 24.78 -9.94
C ASN A 480 36.82 25.76 -10.62
N VAL A 481 37.04 27.06 -10.40
CA VAL A 481 36.24 28.16 -10.95
C VAL A 481 36.86 28.69 -12.26
N ILE A 482 38.19 28.63 -12.36
CA ILE A 482 38.99 28.99 -13.54
C ILE A 482 39.53 27.71 -14.18
N TYR A 483 39.42 27.61 -15.52
CA TYR A 483 40.01 26.53 -16.30
C TYR A 483 41.49 26.84 -16.62
N GLU A 484 42.31 25.80 -16.74
CA GLU A 484 43.75 25.93 -17.05
C GLU A 484 44.01 26.74 -18.32
N THR A 485 43.17 26.59 -19.33
CA THR A 485 43.26 27.31 -20.61
C THR A 485 43.00 28.81 -20.52
N GLU A 486 42.50 29.32 -19.38
CA GLU A 486 42.15 30.74 -19.22
C GLU A 486 43.30 31.59 -18.67
N LEU A 487 44.35 30.98 -18.15
CA LEU A 487 45.47 31.67 -17.50
C LEU A 487 46.81 31.23 -18.10
N THR A 488 47.80 32.10 -18.04
CA THR A 488 49.20 31.69 -18.22
C THR A 488 49.58 30.67 -17.14
N LYS A 489 50.49 29.75 -17.46
CA LYS A 489 50.94 28.69 -16.54
C LYS A 489 51.28 29.22 -15.13
N GLU A 490 52.07 30.29 -15.04
CA GLU A 490 52.46 30.91 -13.77
C GLU A 490 51.25 31.41 -12.95
N LYS A 491 50.32 32.14 -13.59
CA LYS A 491 49.07 32.58 -12.94
C LYS A 491 48.17 31.41 -12.53
N TYR A 492 48.14 30.33 -13.30
CA TYR A 492 47.35 29.15 -12.96
C TYR A 492 47.92 28.41 -11.73
N GLU A 493 49.25 28.28 -11.66
CA GLU A 493 49.94 27.73 -10.49
C GLU A 493 49.70 28.59 -9.24
N TYR A 494 49.76 29.92 -9.38
CA TYR A 494 49.38 30.85 -8.30
C TYR A 494 47.94 30.65 -7.83
N TYR A 495 46.99 30.57 -8.78
CA TYR A 495 45.58 30.29 -8.51
C TYR A 495 45.35 28.97 -7.75
N LEU A 496 46.08 27.91 -8.11
CA LEU A 496 46.02 26.64 -7.36
C LEU A 496 46.60 26.79 -5.95
N GLY A 497 47.65 27.59 -5.77
CA GLY A 497 48.23 27.92 -4.47
C GLY A 497 47.22 28.55 -3.52
N ILE A 498 46.52 29.60 -3.96
CA ILE A 498 45.52 30.31 -3.14
C ILE A 498 44.27 29.46 -2.83
N ILE A 499 43.88 28.53 -3.72
CA ILE A 499 42.80 27.56 -3.45
C ILE A 499 43.22 26.56 -2.38
N ASN A 500 44.44 26.04 -2.46
CA ASN A 500 44.94 25.12 -1.46
C ASN A 500 45.02 25.78 -0.07
N GLU A 501 45.39 27.05 -0.02
CA GLU A 501 45.35 27.84 1.22
C GLU A 501 43.91 28.01 1.74
N PHE A 502 42.95 28.31 0.86
CA PHE A 502 41.53 28.39 1.22
C PHE A 502 41.03 27.09 1.83
N ASN A 503 41.28 25.97 1.18
CA ASN A 503 40.83 24.66 1.66
C ASN A 503 41.44 24.30 3.02
N LYS A 504 42.73 24.61 3.25
CA LYS A 504 43.40 24.40 4.55
C LYS A 504 42.78 25.20 5.70
N LYS A 505 42.20 26.37 5.42
CA LYS A 505 41.58 27.26 6.43
C LYS A 505 40.11 26.93 6.70
N THR A 506 39.47 26.14 5.85
CA THR A 506 38.02 25.85 5.92
C THR A 506 37.69 24.45 6.43
N VAL A 507 38.68 23.54 6.43
CA VAL A 507 38.70 22.32 7.25
C VAL A 507 39.10 22.70 8.67
#